data_AF-A0A2D3WCX0-F1
#
_entry.id   AF-A0A2D3WCX0-F1
#
_cell.length_a   1.000
_cell.length_b   1.000
_cell.length_c   1.000
_cell.angle_alpha   90.00
_cell.angle_beta   90.00
_cell.angle_gamma   90.00
#
_symmetry.space_group_name_H-M   'P 1'
#
loop_
_entity.id
_entity.type
_entity.pdbx_description
1 polymer ?
#
loop_
_entity_poly.entity_id
_entity_poly.type
_entity_poly.pdbx_seq_one_letter_code
_entity_poly.pdbx_strand_id
1 'polypeptide(L)'
;MSLKYAGPKPLISAHGITFDLNKDDKFIYLSIVAELIQALNHDYVGGERYTHMTAKKPMDVDSILELIRRNDPLLDQEIEDRQKIVEHEIQEELERAYSNRVLCEEERDVLVKNIELLRSYRINRSINKTVYYSGISSLAHIIQKGHIDTIFAPMFPKFTHVFHSIQGSLVKLHPPIDSTIDIYEENGHLNVRLDILFRK
;
A
#
# COMPACT_ATOMS: atom_id res chain seq x y z
N MET A 1 -18.26 0.41 0.82
CA MET A 1 -17.02 0.08 0.08
C MET A 1 -16.39 -1.13 0.74
N SER A 2 -15.79 -2.07 -0.01
CA SER A 2 -15.14 -3.25 0.55
C SER A 2 -13.77 -3.43 -0.09
N LEU A 3 -12.72 -3.46 0.72
CA LEU A 3 -11.37 -3.76 0.22
C LEU A 3 -11.31 -5.24 -0.16
N LYS A 4 -10.76 -5.51 -1.33
CA LYS A 4 -10.66 -6.87 -1.86
C LYS A 4 -9.35 -7.00 -2.61
N TYR A 5 -8.71 -8.14 -2.46
CA TYR A 5 -7.58 -8.49 -3.31
C TYR A 5 -8.03 -8.55 -4.77
N ALA A 6 -7.45 -7.72 -5.63
CA ALA A 6 -7.67 -7.76 -7.07
C ALA A 6 -6.58 -8.60 -7.74
N GLY A 7 -5.31 -8.30 -7.46
CA GLY A 7 -4.15 -8.98 -8.04
C GLY A 7 -3.09 -8.03 -8.63
N PRO A 8 -2.07 -8.57 -9.34
CA PRO A 8 -0.99 -7.76 -9.92
C PRO A 8 -1.49 -6.73 -10.94
N LYS A 9 -0.65 -5.76 -11.34
CA LYS A 9 -1.08 -4.73 -12.31
C LYS A 9 -1.45 -5.39 -13.65
N PRO A 10 -2.64 -5.13 -14.22
CA PRO A 10 -3.00 -5.70 -15.49
C PRO A 10 -2.35 -4.93 -16.64
N LEU A 11 -2.04 -5.65 -17.71
CA LEU A 11 -1.58 -5.15 -18.99
C LEU A 11 -2.64 -5.51 -20.02
N ILE A 12 -3.33 -4.50 -20.54
CA ILE A 12 -4.51 -4.64 -21.39
C ILE A 12 -4.11 -4.34 -22.83
N SER A 13 -4.50 -5.21 -23.76
CA SER A 13 -4.25 -5.03 -25.19
C SER A 13 -5.37 -5.59 -26.06
N ALA A 14 -5.30 -5.32 -27.36
CA ALA A 14 -6.17 -5.91 -28.37
C ALA A 14 -6.00 -7.44 -28.53
N HIS A 15 -4.93 -8.01 -27.97
CA HIS A 15 -4.62 -9.44 -28.06
C HIS A 15 -4.94 -10.21 -26.77
N GLY A 16 -5.46 -9.52 -25.75
CA GLY A 16 -5.78 -10.10 -24.45
C GLY A 16 -5.20 -9.31 -23.27
N ILE A 17 -5.27 -9.96 -22.11
CA ILE A 17 -4.88 -9.41 -20.81
C ILE A 17 -3.74 -10.26 -20.25
N THR A 18 -2.67 -9.61 -19.81
CA THR A 18 -1.60 -10.22 -19.01
C THR A 18 -1.39 -9.42 -17.73
N PHE A 19 -0.48 -9.86 -16.85
CA PHE A 19 -0.26 -9.25 -15.54
C PHE A 19 1.23 -9.02 -15.26
N ASP A 20 1.56 -7.82 -14.80
CA ASP A 20 2.90 -7.44 -14.34
C ASP A 20 3.10 -7.92 -12.89
N LEU A 21 3.77 -9.06 -12.75
CA LEU A 21 4.02 -9.74 -11.47
C LEU A 21 4.99 -8.97 -10.56
N ASN A 22 5.69 -7.94 -11.06
CA ASN A 22 6.52 -7.07 -10.24
C ASN A 22 5.70 -5.98 -9.53
N LYS A 23 4.39 -5.89 -9.83
CA LYS A 23 3.49 -4.85 -9.32
C LYS A 23 2.30 -5.46 -8.59
N ASP A 24 2.61 -6.05 -7.44
CA ASP A 24 1.62 -6.56 -6.50
C ASP A 24 0.51 -5.56 -6.17
N ASP A 25 -0.66 -6.10 -5.87
CA ASP A 25 -1.74 -5.36 -5.21
C ASP A 25 -1.31 -4.97 -3.80
N LYS A 26 -1.53 -3.71 -3.40
CA LYS A 26 -1.16 -3.26 -2.07
C LYS A 26 -2.03 -3.87 -0.96
N PHE A 27 -3.16 -4.49 -1.32
CA PHE A 27 -4.00 -5.24 -0.39
C PHE A 27 -3.20 -6.26 0.44
N ILE A 28 -2.21 -6.93 -0.15
CA ILE A 28 -1.47 -8.02 0.53
C ILE A 28 -0.60 -7.56 1.70
N TYR A 29 -0.39 -6.25 1.84
CA TYR A 29 0.40 -5.63 2.91
C TYR A 29 -0.46 -4.96 3.99
N LEU A 30 -1.77 -4.84 3.78
CA LEU A 30 -2.65 -4.05 4.65
C LEU A 30 -2.73 -4.60 6.08
N SER A 31 -2.72 -5.92 6.27
CA SER A 31 -2.68 -6.51 7.62
C SER A 31 -1.41 -6.11 8.37
N ILE A 32 -0.26 -6.11 7.69
CA ILE A 32 1.02 -5.73 8.31
C ILE A 32 1.01 -4.25 8.70
N VAL A 33 0.52 -3.38 7.81
CA VAL A 33 0.40 -1.94 8.12
C VAL A 33 -0.51 -1.73 9.33
N ALA A 34 -1.65 -2.39 9.38
CA ALA A 34 -2.59 -2.27 10.49
C ALA A 34 -2.03 -2.82 11.81
N GLU A 35 -1.35 -3.97 11.77
CA GLU A 35 -0.65 -4.53 12.94
C GLU A 35 0.45 -3.58 13.45
N LEU A 36 1.22 -2.97 12.56
CA LEU A 36 2.21 -1.96 12.94
C LEU A 36 1.56 -0.73 13.58
N ILE A 37 0.41 -0.26 13.06
CA ILE A 37 -0.31 0.86 13.68
C ILE A 37 -0.74 0.48 15.10
N GLN A 38 -1.29 -0.72 15.32
CA GLN A 38 -1.68 -1.18 16.66
C GLN A 38 -0.47 -1.35 17.59
N ALA A 39 0.64 -1.85 17.07
CA ALA A 39 1.85 -2.09 17.83
C ALA A 39 2.57 -0.79 18.22
N LEU A 40 2.50 0.24 17.38
CA LEU A 40 3.30 1.46 17.54
C LEU A 40 2.50 2.65 18.08
N ASN A 41 1.17 2.65 18.00
CA ASN A 41 0.34 3.78 18.43
C ASN A 41 0.01 3.71 19.92
N HIS A 42 1.02 3.93 20.77
CA HIS A 42 0.87 4.07 22.21
C HIS A 42 1.89 5.08 22.76
N ASP A 43 1.79 5.39 24.06
CA ASP A 43 2.75 6.28 24.71
C ASP A 43 4.08 5.56 24.99
N TYR A 44 5.18 6.25 24.75
CA TYR A 44 6.54 5.72 24.91
C TYR A 44 7.25 6.34 26.12
N VAL A 45 8.02 5.51 26.81
CA VAL A 45 9.01 5.95 27.81
C VAL A 45 10.40 5.78 27.20
N GLY A 46 11.21 6.84 27.25
CA GLY A 46 12.54 6.84 26.63
C GLY A 46 13.45 5.74 27.19
N GLY A 47 14.14 5.02 26.30
CA GLY A 47 15.06 3.94 26.65
C GLY A 47 14.42 2.55 26.82
N GLU A 48 13.09 2.45 26.79
CA GLU A 48 12.37 1.19 26.92
C GLU A 48 12.19 0.46 25.58
N ARG A 49 12.18 -0.88 25.63
CA ARG A 49 11.88 -1.73 24.47
C ARG A 49 10.50 -2.34 24.61
N TYR A 50 9.66 -2.10 23.62
CA TYR A 50 8.31 -2.65 23.54
C TYR A 50 8.28 -3.84 22.59
N THR A 51 7.54 -4.88 22.96
CA THR A 51 7.36 -6.08 22.13
C THR A 51 5.88 -6.32 21.91
N HIS A 52 5.48 -6.42 20.64
CA HIS A 52 4.12 -6.74 20.24
C HIS A 52 4.08 -8.14 19.64
N MET A 53 3.20 -8.99 20.16
CA MET A 53 2.97 -10.33 19.61
C MET A 53 1.88 -10.23 18.55
N THR A 54 2.26 -10.46 17.29
CA THR A 54 1.30 -10.41 16.18
C THR A 54 0.26 -11.52 16.30
N ALA A 55 -0.94 -11.24 15.80
CA ALA A 55 -1.97 -12.26 15.71
C ALA A 55 -1.54 -13.36 14.72
N LYS A 56 -1.83 -14.63 15.05
CA LYS A 56 -1.54 -15.77 14.15
C LYS A 56 -2.35 -15.74 12.84
N LYS A 57 -3.35 -14.86 12.74
CA LYS A 57 -4.24 -14.72 11.59
C LYS A 57 -4.24 -13.27 11.12
N PRO A 58 -4.33 -13.04 9.78
CA PRO A 58 -4.51 -11.70 9.25
C PRO A 58 -5.70 -11.00 9.89
N MET A 59 -5.58 -9.70 10.08
CA MET A 59 -6.66 -8.85 10.57
C MET A 59 -7.82 -8.84 9.57
N ASP A 60 -9.04 -8.77 10.11
CA ASP A 60 -10.24 -8.60 9.31
C ASP A 60 -10.20 -7.29 8.51
N VAL A 61 -10.76 -7.31 7.31
CA VAL A 61 -10.69 -6.20 6.35
C VAL A 61 -11.40 -4.95 6.87
N ASP A 62 -12.57 -5.11 7.48
CA ASP A 62 -13.34 -3.98 7.99
C ASP A 62 -12.59 -3.36 9.18
N SER A 63 -12.02 -4.21 10.03
CA SER A 63 -11.16 -3.77 11.15
C SER A 63 -9.92 -3.00 10.69
N ILE A 64 -9.28 -3.44 9.59
CA ILE A 64 -8.15 -2.72 8.98
C ILE A 64 -8.59 -1.32 8.53
N LEU A 65 -9.69 -1.25 7.78
CA LEU A 65 -10.16 0.01 7.20
C LEU A 65 -10.57 1.00 8.30
N GLU A 66 -11.28 0.54 9.33
CA GLU A 66 -11.63 1.36 10.51
C GLU A 66 -10.39 1.83 11.27
N LEU A 67 -9.37 0.99 11.42
CA LEU A 67 -8.13 1.40 12.07
C LEU A 67 -7.43 2.51 11.29
N ILE A 68 -7.31 2.38 9.97
CA ILE A 68 -6.64 3.38 9.14
C ILE A 68 -7.45 4.69 9.13
N ARG A 69 -8.78 4.63 8.97
CA ARG A 69 -9.66 5.82 9.05
C ARG A 69 -9.50 6.60 10.34
N ARG A 70 -9.35 5.93 11.48
CA ARG A 70 -9.12 6.59 12.77
C ARG A 70 -7.82 7.39 12.81
N ASN A 71 -6.83 7.02 12.00
CA ASN A 71 -5.54 7.69 11.91
C ASN A 71 -5.42 8.64 10.71
N ASP A 72 -6.37 8.57 9.77
CA ASP A 72 -6.47 9.47 8.62
C ASP A 72 -7.95 9.81 8.34
N PRO A 73 -8.45 10.94 8.88
CA PRO A 73 -9.82 11.39 8.68
C PRO A 73 -10.17 11.75 7.23
N LEU A 74 -9.18 11.96 6.36
CA LEU A 74 -9.42 12.32 4.96
C LEU A 74 -9.50 11.11 4.04
N LEU A 75 -9.22 9.91 4.54
CA LEU A 75 -9.12 8.70 3.73
C LEU A 75 -10.33 8.46 2.82
N ASP A 76 -11.55 8.63 3.33
CA ASP A 76 -12.76 8.39 2.54
C ASP A 76 -12.87 9.38 1.36
N GLN A 77 -12.51 10.64 1.58
CA GLN A 77 -12.45 11.64 0.51
C GLN A 77 -11.37 11.29 -0.53
N GLU A 78 -10.18 10.88 -0.07
CA GLU A 78 -9.09 10.47 -0.96
C GLU A 78 -9.45 9.24 -1.81
N ILE A 79 -10.19 8.29 -1.24
CA ILE A 79 -10.72 7.12 -1.95
C ILE A 79 -11.69 7.56 -3.04
N GLU A 80 -12.67 8.42 -2.71
CA GLU A 80 -13.66 8.89 -3.66
C GLU A 80 -13.02 9.64 -4.82
N ASP A 81 -12.08 10.54 -4.52
CA ASP A 81 -11.36 11.30 -5.54
C ASP A 81 -10.49 10.39 -6.41
N ARG A 82 -9.83 9.41 -5.80
CA ARG A 82 -9.07 8.42 -6.56
C ARG A 82 -9.97 7.58 -7.47
N GLN A 83 -11.16 7.19 -7.01
CA GLN A 83 -12.12 6.44 -7.83
C GLN A 83 -12.55 7.27 -9.05
N LYS A 84 -12.89 8.54 -8.87
CA LYS A 84 -13.26 9.45 -9.98
C LYS A 84 -12.11 9.59 -10.99
N ILE A 85 -10.88 9.74 -10.52
CA ILE A 85 -9.69 9.82 -11.39
C ILE A 85 -9.56 8.55 -12.23
N VAL A 86 -9.66 7.37 -11.62
CA VAL A 86 -9.49 6.09 -12.34
C VAL A 86 -10.64 5.84 -13.33
N GLU A 87 -11.88 6.17 -12.96
CA GLU A 87 -13.03 6.12 -13.87
C GLU A 87 -12.79 6.99 -15.11
N HIS A 88 -12.28 8.22 -14.89
CA HIS A 88 -11.95 9.12 -15.98
C HIS A 88 -10.82 8.59 -16.87
N GLU A 89 -9.73 8.08 -16.30
CA GLU A 89 -8.63 7.45 -17.05
C GLU A 89 -9.13 6.27 -17.92
N ILE A 90 -10.03 5.45 -17.38
CA ILE A 90 -10.64 4.32 -18.12
C ILE A 90 -11.49 4.83 -19.27
N GLN A 91 -12.27 5.89 -19.05
CA GLN A 91 -13.09 6.49 -20.09
C GLN A 91 -12.24 7.07 -21.23
N GLU A 92 -11.15 7.79 -20.92
CA GLU A 92 -10.21 8.25 -21.93
C GLU A 92 -9.57 7.09 -22.71
N GLU A 93 -9.22 5.99 -22.03
CA GLU A 93 -8.68 4.80 -22.69
C GLU A 93 -9.68 4.16 -23.66
N LEU A 94 -10.96 4.11 -23.28
CA LEU A 94 -12.03 3.61 -24.16
C LEU A 94 -12.21 4.51 -25.38
N GLU A 95 -12.24 5.82 -25.22
CA GLU A 95 -12.34 6.78 -26.33
C GLU A 95 -11.16 6.64 -27.30
N ARG A 96 -9.94 6.48 -26.77
CA ARG A 96 -8.74 6.17 -27.56
C ARG A 96 -8.85 4.82 -28.26
N ALA A 97 -9.42 3.80 -27.62
CA ALA A 97 -9.63 2.49 -28.23
C ALA A 97 -10.63 2.58 -29.39
N TYR A 98 -11.79 3.21 -29.22
CA TYR A 98 -12.80 3.38 -30.27
C TYR A 98 -12.31 4.17 -31.48
N SER A 99 -11.50 5.21 -31.24
CA SER A 99 -10.95 6.06 -32.30
C SER A 99 -9.67 5.53 -32.95
N ASN A 100 -9.16 4.37 -32.50
CA ASN A 100 -7.94 3.77 -33.02
C ASN A 100 -8.11 3.36 -34.49
N ARG A 101 -7.24 3.89 -35.36
CA ARG A 101 -7.24 3.63 -36.82
C ARG A 101 -6.20 2.60 -37.26
N VAL A 102 -5.34 2.14 -36.35
CA VAL A 102 -4.29 1.15 -36.63
C VAL A 102 -4.84 -0.26 -36.48
N LEU A 103 -5.72 -0.48 -35.50
CA LEU A 103 -6.35 -1.77 -35.23
C LEU A 103 -7.49 -2.05 -36.21
N CYS A 104 -7.68 -3.32 -36.58
CA CYS A 104 -8.87 -3.75 -37.29
C CYS A 104 -10.12 -3.66 -36.38
N GLU A 105 -11.29 -3.94 -36.95
CA GLU A 105 -12.55 -3.84 -36.21
C GLU A 105 -12.60 -4.82 -35.03
N GLU A 106 -12.18 -6.06 -35.26
CA GLU A 106 -12.17 -7.13 -34.26
C GLU A 106 -11.17 -6.83 -33.13
N GLU A 107 -9.96 -6.40 -33.46
CA GLU A 107 -8.93 -6.02 -32.48
C GLU A 107 -9.40 -4.87 -31.58
N ARG A 108 -10.13 -3.92 -32.16
CA ARG A 108 -10.67 -2.78 -31.43
C ARG A 108 -11.77 -3.20 -30.47
N ASP A 109 -12.69 -4.04 -30.93
CA ASP A 109 -13.75 -4.62 -30.10
C ASP A 109 -13.16 -5.42 -28.94
N VAL A 110 -12.12 -6.24 -29.19
CA VAL A 110 -11.39 -6.97 -28.15
C VAL A 110 -10.73 -6.01 -27.16
N LEU A 111 -10.05 -4.96 -27.62
CA LEU A 111 -9.42 -3.98 -26.74
C LEU A 111 -10.44 -3.30 -25.83
N VAL A 112 -11.55 -2.82 -26.38
CA VAL A 112 -12.65 -2.18 -25.63
C VAL A 112 -13.21 -3.13 -24.58
N LYS A 113 -13.54 -4.37 -24.98
CA LYS A 113 -14.05 -5.40 -24.06
C LYS A 113 -13.06 -5.73 -22.95
N ASN A 114 -11.76 -5.80 -23.25
CA ASN A 114 -10.73 -6.06 -22.25
C ASN A 114 -10.57 -4.89 -21.26
N ILE A 115 -10.69 -3.64 -21.72
CA ILE A 115 -10.68 -2.45 -20.85
C ILE A 115 -11.89 -2.48 -19.90
N GLU A 116 -13.09 -2.72 -20.43
CA GLU A 116 -14.31 -2.80 -19.62
C GLU A 116 -14.28 -3.97 -18.63
N LEU A 117 -13.82 -5.14 -19.07
CA LEU A 117 -13.68 -6.32 -18.22
C LEU A 117 -12.83 -6.03 -16.97
N LEU A 118 -11.80 -5.18 -17.09
CA LEU A 118 -10.92 -4.83 -15.98
C LEU A 118 -11.26 -3.51 -15.28
N ARG A 119 -12.39 -2.87 -15.58
CA ARG A 119 -12.79 -1.61 -14.94
C ARG A 119 -12.84 -1.74 -13.42
N SER A 120 -13.63 -2.68 -12.90
CA SER A 120 -13.78 -2.91 -11.46
C SER A 120 -12.48 -3.36 -10.79
N TYR A 121 -11.69 -4.18 -11.50
CA TYR A 121 -10.37 -4.63 -11.07
C TYR A 121 -9.43 -3.44 -10.80
N ARG A 122 -9.35 -2.51 -11.78
CA ARG A 122 -8.49 -1.33 -11.69
C ARG A 122 -8.93 -0.38 -10.59
N ILE A 123 -10.24 -0.17 -10.43
CA ILE A 123 -10.81 0.64 -9.36
C ILE A 123 -10.43 0.06 -7.99
N ASN A 124 -10.69 -1.23 -7.76
CA ASN A 124 -10.36 -1.89 -6.49
C ASN A 124 -8.86 -1.84 -6.18
N ARG A 125 -8.00 -2.10 -7.18
CA ARG A 125 -6.55 -2.02 -7.00
C ARG A 125 -6.08 -0.60 -6.66
N SER A 126 -6.71 0.41 -7.24
CA SER A 126 -6.40 1.82 -6.95
C SER A 126 -6.82 2.19 -5.53
N ILE A 127 -8.01 1.76 -5.13
CA ILE A 127 -8.54 1.86 -3.77
C ILE A 127 -7.58 1.23 -2.75
N ASN A 128 -7.14 -0.01 -2.98
CA ASN A 128 -6.22 -0.71 -2.07
C ASN A 128 -4.90 0.06 -1.93
N LYS A 129 -4.43 0.65 -3.03
CA LYS A 129 -3.23 1.49 -3.04
C LYS A 129 -3.43 2.77 -2.21
N THR A 130 -4.57 3.44 -2.31
CA THR A 130 -4.89 4.63 -1.50
C THR A 130 -4.87 4.29 -0.01
N VAL A 131 -5.63 3.27 0.41
CA VAL A 131 -5.68 2.85 1.82
C VAL A 131 -4.32 2.47 2.35
N TYR A 132 -3.52 1.74 1.56
CA TYR A 132 -2.17 1.36 1.94
C TYR A 132 -1.29 2.59 2.22
N TYR A 133 -1.25 3.56 1.31
CA TYR A 133 -0.38 4.73 1.49
C TYR A 133 -0.87 5.68 2.57
N SER A 134 -2.17 5.77 2.81
CA SER A 134 -2.75 6.45 3.98
C SER A 134 -2.24 5.82 5.28
N GLY A 135 -2.33 4.49 5.42
CA GLY A 135 -1.81 3.79 6.59
C GLY A 135 -0.29 3.92 6.77
N ILE A 136 0.49 3.92 5.68
CA ILE A 136 1.93 4.19 5.72
C ILE A 136 2.22 5.63 6.19
N SER A 137 1.43 6.61 5.76
CA SER A 137 1.55 7.99 6.22
C SER A 137 1.26 8.11 7.71
N SER A 138 0.19 7.46 8.19
CA SER A 138 -0.13 7.38 9.62
C SER A 138 1.01 6.76 10.42
N LEU A 139 1.63 5.68 9.93
CA LEU A 139 2.80 5.07 10.58
C LEU A 139 3.97 6.04 10.69
N ALA A 140 4.28 6.80 9.64
CA ALA A 140 5.35 7.79 9.68
C ALA A 140 5.09 8.87 10.75
N HIS A 141 3.85 9.34 10.87
CA HIS A 141 3.46 10.30 11.90
C HIS A 141 3.50 9.71 13.32
N ILE A 142 3.08 8.44 13.49
CA ILE A 142 3.20 7.72 14.77
C ILE A 142 4.66 7.60 15.19
N ILE A 143 5.54 7.19 14.27
CA ILE A 143 6.99 7.10 14.50
C ILE A 143 7.58 8.45 14.92
N GLN A 144 7.23 9.52 14.20
CA GLN A 144 7.68 10.87 14.52
C GLN A 144 7.20 11.32 15.90
N LYS A 145 5.90 11.17 16.20
CA LYS A 145 5.31 11.60 17.47
C LYS A 145 5.86 10.81 18.66
N GLY A 146 6.03 9.50 18.49
CA GLY A 146 6.55 8.61 19.53
C GLY A 146 8.06 8.70 19.72
N HIS A 147 8.78 9.45 18.87
CA HIS A 147 10.25 9.45 18.82
C HIS A 147 10.82 8.02 18.80
N ILE A 148 10.25 7.17 17.93
CA ILE A 148 10.63 5.76 17.85
C ILE A 148 11.96 5.65 17.10
N ASP A 149 13.02 5.22 17.80
CA ASP A 149 14.36 5.11 17.23
C ASP A 149 14.53 3.90 16.30
N THR A 150 13.95 2.76 16.66
CA THR A 150 14.16 1.51 15.92
C THR A 150 12.92 0.62 15.96
N ILE A 151 12.61 0.00 14.81
CA ILE A 151 11.55 -1.01 14.67
C ILE A 151 12.17 -2.32 14.19
N PHE A 152 11.81 -3.42 14.85
CA PHE A 152 12.25 -4.78 14.51
C PHE A 152 11.07 -5.62 14.04
N ALA A 153 11.29 -6.46 13.03
CA ALA A 153 10.32 -7.45 12.58
C ALA A 153 11.05 -8.73 12.11
N PRO A 154 10.38 -9.90 12.12
CA PRO A 154 10.91 -11.09 11.48
C PRO A 154 11.10 -10.84 9.97
N MET A 155 12.18 -11.36 9.40
CA MET A 155 12.48 -11.16 7.99
C MET A 155 11.50 -11.98 7.12
N PHE A 156 10.51 -11.28 6.59
CA PHE A 156 9.71 -11.72 5.45
C PHE A 156 9.71 -10.62 4.39
N PRO A 157 9.69 -10.96 3.08
CA PRO A 157 9.74 -9.96 2.01
C PRO A 157 8.68 -8.85 2.13
N LYS A 158 7.51 -9.18 2.69
CA LYS A 158 6.42 -8.22 2.91
C LYS A 158 6.75 -7.16 3.96
N PHE A 159 7.46 -7.51 5.04
CA PHE A 159 7.90 -6.53 6.04
C PHE A 159 8.92 -5.56 5.45
N THR A 160 9.89 -6.07 4.69
CA THR A 160 10.88 -5.23 3.99
C THR A 160 10.21 -4.23 3.04
N HIS A 161 9.19 -4.67 2.27
CA HIS A 161 8.42 -3.77 1.41
C HIS A 161 7.70 -2.67 2.21
N VAL A 162 7.09 -3.02 3.35
CA VAL A 162 6.41 -2.06 4.22
C VAL A 162 7.42 -1.08 4.82
N PHE A 163 8.57 -1.53 5.30
CA PHE A 163 9.62 -0.67 5.84
C PHE A 163 10.17 0.31 4.80
N HIS A 164 10.41 -0.12 3.56
CA HIS A 164 10.78 0.81 2.48
C HIS A 164 9.69 1.85 2.19
N SER A 165 8.41 1.47 2.32
CA SER A 165 7.30 2.41 2.15
C SER A 165 7.27 3.44 3.28
N ILE A 166 7.50 3.01 4.53
CA ILE A 166 7.63 3.88 5.70
C ILE A 166 8.81 4.84 5.52
N GLN A 167 9.99 4.34 5.16
CA GLN A 167 11.18 5.15 4.85
C GLN A 167 10.86 6.25 3.82
N GLY A 168 10.20 5.89 2.72
CA GLY A 168 9.77 6.86 1.71
C GLY A 168 8.73 7.88 2.20
N SER A 169 7.99 7.58 3.26
CA SER A 169 7.03 8.50 3.88
C SER A 169 7.69 9.40 4.93
N LEU A 170 8.65 8.88 5.70
CA LEU A 170 9.42 9.63 6.70
C LEU A 170 10.19 10.80 6.07
N VAL A 171 10.79 10.59 4.89
CA VAL A 171 11.52 11.64 4.16
C VAL A 171 10.58 12.77 3.69
N LYS A 172 9.27 12.51 3.57
CA LYS A 172 8.28 13.52 3.18
C LYS A 172 7.74 14.34 4.35
N LEU A 173 8.03 13.94 5.59
CA LEU A 173 7.62 14.69 6.77
C LEU A 173 8.34 16.04 6.85
N HIS A 174 7.82 16.91 7.71
CA HIS A 174 8.47 18.17 8.03
C HIS A 174 8.74 18.26 9.54
N PRO A 175 10.02 18.34 9.97
CA PRO A 175 11.22 18.19 9.15
C PRO A 175 11.35 16.76 8.58
N PRO A 176 12.06 16.58 7.43
CA PRO A 176 12.33 15.25 6.88
C PRO A 176 13.10 14.38 7.86
N ILE A 177 12.69 13.11 7.99
CA ILE A 177 13.35 12.11 8.84
C ILE A 177 14.00 11.07 7.95
N ASP A 178 15.30 10.83 8.17
CA ASP A 178 16.05 9.82 7.44
C ASP A 178 15.95 8.46 8.14
N SER A 179 16.22 7.36 7.43
CA SER A 179 16.18 6.01 8.01
C SER A 179 16.98 4.99 7.20
N THR A 180 17.39 3.92 7.87
CA THR A 180 18.14 2.80 7.26
C THR A 180 17.45 1.47 7.53
N ILE A 181 17.55 0.54 6.59
CA ILE A 181 16.99 -0.81 6.73
C ILE A 181 18.12 -1.82 6.63
N ASP A 182 18.26 -2.64 7.66
CA ASP A 182 19.24 -3.71 7.73
C ASP A 182 18.55 -5.07 7.91
N ILE A 183 19.16 -6.11 7.33
CA ILE A 183 18.79 -7.50 7.55
C ILE A 183 19.90 -8.15 8.34
N TYR A 184 19.55 -8.82 9.42
CA TYR A 184 20.53 -9.43 10.33
C TYR A 184 20.02 -10.80 10.82
N GLU A 185 20.95 -11.66 11.23
CA GLU A 185 20.64 -12.94 11.84
C GLU A 185 20.77 -12.85 13.35
N GLU A 186 19.79 -13.38 14.08
CA GLU A 186 19.80 -13.48 15.53
C GLU A 186 19.19 -14.82 15.94
N ASN A 187 19.94 -15.62 16.70
CA ASN A 187 19.54 -16.96 17.16
C ASN A 187 19.10 -17.91 16.02
N GLY A 188 19.76 -17.85 14.85
CA GLY A 188 19.41 -18.68 13.70
C GLY A 188 18.17 -18.21 12.92
N HIS A 189 17.63 -17.03 13.26
CA HIS A 189 16.49 -16.43 12.57
C HIS A 189 16.89 -15.12 11.90
N LEU A 190 16.47 -14.94 10.65
CA LEU A 190 16.63 -13.66 9.96
C LEU A 190 15.59 -12.66 10.45
N ASN A 191 16.04 -11.45 10.70
CA ASN A 191 15.23 -10.31 11.13
C ASN A 191 15.50 -9.11 10.22
N VAL A 192 14.55 -8.18 10.18
CA VAL A 192 14.69 -6.88 9.52
C VAL A 192 14.53 -5.78 10.56
N ARG A 193 15.42 -4.79 10.48
CA ARG A 193 15.43 -3.62 11.35
C ARG A 193 15.26 -2.37 10.51
N LEU A 194 14.42 -1.44 10.96
CA LEU A 194 14.31 -0.08 10.46
C LEU A 194 14.81 0.87 11.55
N ASP A 195 15.93 1.54 11.30
CA ASP A 195 16.49 2.56 12.19
C ASP A 195 16.09 3.96 11.72
N ILE A 196 15.62 4.78 12.64
CA ILE A 196 15.10 6.12 12.41
C ILE A 196 16.16 7.13 12.86
N LEU A 197 16.57 8.01 11.93
CA LEU A 197 17.66 8.95 12.12
C LEU A 197 17.08 10.36 12.32
N PHE A 198 16.65 10.65 13.54
CA PHE A 198 16.26 12.00 13.91
C PHE A 198 17.48 12.93 13.84
N ARG A 199 17.33 14.07 13.14
CA ARG A 199 18.36 15.11 13.16
C ARG A 199 18.43 15.71 14.56
N LYS A 200 19.64 15.71 15.13
CA LYS A 200 19.95 16.35 16.41
C LYS A 200 19.96 17.86 16.28
#